data_AF-A0A3D1BMI8-F1
#
_entry.id   AF-A0A3D1BMI8-F1
#
_cell.length_a   1.000
_cell.length_b   1.000
_cell.length_c   1.000
_cell.angle_alpha   90.00
_cell.angle_beta   90.00
_cell.angle_gamma   90.00
#
_symmetry.space_group_name_H-M   'P 1'
#
loop_
_entity.id
_entity.type
_entity.pdbx_description
1 polymer ?
#
loop_
_entity_poly.entity_id
_entity_poly.type
_entity_poly.pdbx_seq_one_letter_code
_entity_poly.pdbx_strand_id
1 'polypeptide(L)'
;MKINVIKISELRNNAMHLVIPFVPPDIMGLFQAGVINYTKKLQEWFNLSLSDRVTPGMMALTYDIDPSELSLENPRISKRLPTETIKWIKEFQKDINATKTQLRQGETSQFHIPITFNLAFVRNPKKADIVLSAGGEAAESGIIIEVPKDPDKTHPNRQKEVIERFNKRMEGKVSINPYDCLVIKKIYKVDKRAEWFYQSKIAGHSPQYSDEYIDWLVQQASKNNKFFNKARRKYKEAQSGQK
;
A
#
# COMPACT_ATOMS: atom_id res chain seq x y z
N MET A 1 17.34 -23.30 -10.75
CA MET A 1 17.75 -22.12 -11.55
C MET A 1 17.81 -22.36 -13.07
N LYS A 2 18.53 -23.37 -13.60
CA LYS A 2 18.69 -23.60 -15.05
C LYS A 2 17.35 -23.70 -15.82
N ILE A 3 16.37 -24.39 -15.26
CA ILE A 3 15.05 -24.60 -15.86
C ILE A 3 14.29 -23.26 -16.03
N ASN A 4 14.42 -22.33 -15.08
CA ASN A 4 13.81 -21.00 -15.16
C ASN A 4 14.32 -20.22 -16.38
N VAL A 5 15.64 -20.15 -16.55
CA VAL A 5 16.28 -19.44 -17.69
C VAL A 5 15.86 -20.06 -19.03
N ILE A 6 15.80 -21.39 -19.11
CA ILE A 6 15.35 -22.10 -20.32
C ILE A 6 13.90 -21.73 -20.66
N LYS A 7 12.99 -21.74 -19.68
CA LYS A 7 11.58 -21.40 -19.90
C LYS A 7 11.37 -19.93 -20.26
N ILE A 8 12.11 -19.01 -19.65
CA ILE A 8 12.10 -17.59 -20.05
C ILE A 8 12.63 -17.43 -21.49
N SER A 9 13.67 -18.16 -21.87
CA SER A 9 14.20 -18.11 -23.24
C SER A 9 13.22 -18.69 -24.27
N GLU A 10 12.53 -19.78 -23.93
CA GLU A 10 11.48 -20.38 -24.76
C GLU A 10 10.33 -19.40 -24.99
N LEU A 11 9.86 -18.75 -23.92
CA LEU A 11 8.85 -17.70 -24.02
C LEU A 11 9.31 -16.53 -24.89
N ARG A 12 10.52 -16.02 -24.67
CA ARG A 12 11.06 -14.89 -25.46
C ARG A 12 11.08 -15.21 -26.95
N ASN A 13 11.55 -16.39 -27.33
CA ASN A 13 11.64 -16.81 -28.72
C ASN A 13 10.24 -16.89 -29.34
N ASN A 14 9.28 -17.52 -28.65
CA ASN A 14 7.92 -17.68 -29.15
C ASN A 14 7.11 -16.37 -29.11
N ALA A 15 7.38 -15.45 -28.18
CA ALA A 15 6.68 -14.17 -28.08
C ALA A 15 6.87 -13.29 -29.31
N MET A 16 8.05 -13.35 -29.95
CA MET A 16 8.29 -12.64 -31.22
C MET A 16 7.49 -13.24 -32.38
N HIS A 17 7.41 -14.56 -32.46
CA HIS A 17 6.70 -15.26 -33.53
C HIS A 17 5.17 -15.19 -33.37
N LEU A 18 4.69 -15.25 -32.13
CA LEU A 18 3.26 -15.28 -31.79
C LEU A 18 2.67 -13.91 -31.42
N VAL A 19 3.50 -12.86 -31.45
CA VAL A 19 3.15 -11.46 -31.14
C VAL A 19 2.37 -11.37 -29.82
N ILE A 20 2.98 -11.88 -28.75
CA ILE A 20 2.37 -11.88 -27.41
C ILE A 20 2.48 -10.46 -26.83
N PRO A 21 1.38 -9.69 -26.70
CA PRO A 21 1.46 -8.27 -26.34
C PRO A 21 1.51 -8.03 -24.82
N PHE A 22 1.30 -9.07 -24.00
CA PHE A 22 1.35 -9.01 -22.55
C PHE A 22 1.77 -10.36 -21.97
N VAL A 23 2.25 -10.37 -20.72
CA VAL A 23 2.64 -11.59 -20.02
C VAL A 23 1.53 -11.99 -19.03
N PRO A 24 0.93 -13.19 -19.14
CA PRO A 24 -0.02 -13.70 -18.15
C PRO A 24 0.57 -13.83 -16.73
N PRO A 25 -0.24 -13.70 -15.66
CA PRO A 25 0.24 -13.73 -14.27
C PRO A 25 1.11 -14.94 -13.89
N ASP A 26 0.72 -16.14 -14.30
CA ASP A 26 1.48 -17.38 -14.01
C ASP A 26 2.88 -17.37 -14.62
N ILE A 27 3.04 -16.65 -15.73
CA ILE A 27 4.30 -16.53 -16.45
C ILE A 27 5.15 -15.42 -15.82
N MET A 28 4.53 -14.37 -15.28
CA MET A 28 5.24 -13.32 -14.54
C MET A 28 6.04 -13.89 -13.35
N GLY A 29 5.54 -14.93 -12.69
CA GLY A 29 6.24 -15.59 -11.59
C GLY A 29 7.58 -16.24 -11.99
N LEU A 30 7.75 -16.60 -13.27
CA LEU A 30 9.05 -17.04 -13.80
C LEU A 30 10.04 -15.88 -13.86
N PHE A 31 9.61 -14.72 -14.37
CA PHE A 31 10.46 -13.54 -14.48
C PHE A 31 10.88 -13.02 -13.10
N GLN A 32 9.96 -12.99 -12.13
CA GLN A 32 10.27 -12.63 -10.75
C GLN A 32 11.34 -13.56 -10.14
N ALA A 33 11.21 -14.87 -10.36
CA ALA A 33 12.24 -15.83 -9.96
C ALA A 33 13.57 -15.58 -10.68
N GLY A 34 13.54 -15.21 -11.96
CA GLY A 34 14.72 -14.85 -12.73
C GLY A 34 15.51 -13.68 -12.13
N VAL A 35 14.82 -12.58 -11.79
CA VAL A 35 15.45 -11.41 -11.16
C VAL A 35 16.06 -11.76 -9.80
N ILE A 36 15.31 -12.47 -8.94
CA ILE A 36 15.80 -12.88 -7.61
C ILE A 36 16.98 -13.85 -7.70
N ASN A 37 16.96 -14.78 -8.66
CA ASN A 37 18.07 -15.68 -8.90
C ASN A 37 19.32 -14.91 -9.35
N TYR A 38 19.15 -13.92 -10.23
CA TYR A 38 20.23 -13.08 -10.69
C TYR A 38 20.86 -12.28 -9.54
N THR A 39 20.06 -11.62 -8.70
CA THR A 39 20.59 -10.86 -7.54
C THR A 39 21.35 -11.76 -6.57
N LYS A 40 20.81 -12.95 -6.27
CA LYS A 40 21.49 -13.95 -5.42
C LYS A 40 22.83 -14.38 -6.00
N LYS A 41 22.92 -14.67 -7.30
CA LYS A 41 24.17 -15.07 -7.95
C LYS A 41 25.18 -13.94 -8.07
N LEU A 42 24.71 -12.71 -8.29
CA LEU A 42 25.55 -11.53 -8.32
C LEU A 42 26.21 -11.30 -6.95
N GLN A 43 25.46 -11.49 -5.87
CA GLN A 43 25.99 -11.45 -4.51
C GLN A 43 26.93 -12.63 -4.21
N GLU A 44 26.56 -13.86 -4.57
CA GLU A 44 27.36 -15.06 -4.30
C GLU A 44 28.71 -15.04 -5.02
N TRP A 45 28.76 -14.61 -6.29
CA TRP A 45 29.96 -14.69 -7.12
C TRP A 45 30.85 -13.45 -7.02
N PHE A 46 30.25 -12.27 -6.85
CA PHE A 46 30.99 -11.01 -6.91
C PHE A 46 30.94 -10.23 -5.59
N ASN A 47 30.21 -10.74 -4.58
CA ASN A 47 29.95 -10.03 -3.32
C ASN A 47 29.37 -8.62 -3.54
N LEU A 48 28.61 -8.45 -4.62
CA LEU A 48 27.94 -7.21 -4.98
C LEU A 48 26.47 -7.31 -4.60
N SER A 49 25.93 -6.24 -4.01
CA SER A 49 24.50 -6.12 -3.74
C SER A 49 23.88 -5.22 -4.79
N LEU A 50 22.91 -5.74 -5.56
CA LEU A 50 22.18 -4.93 -6.53
C LEU A 50 21.31 -3.86 -5.83
N SER A 51 20.94 -4.12 -4.57
CA SER A 51 20.21 -3.19 -3.70
C SER A 51 20.96 -1.89 -3.42
N ASP A 52 22.29 -1.87 -3.63
CA ASP A 52 23.11 -0.68 -3.43
C ASP A 52 22.91 0.36 -4.56
N ARG A 53 22.33 -0.06 -5.68
CA ARG A 53 22.11 0.78 -6.87
C ARG A 53 20.65 0.88 -7.28
N VAL A 54 19.86 -0.16 -7.03
CA VAL A 54 18.46 -0.26 -7.44
C VAL A 54 17.63 -0.69 -6.24
N THR A 55 16.57 0.06 -5.91
CA THR A 55 15.71 -0.29 -4.78
C THR A 55 14.99 -1.62 -5.05
N PRO A 56 14.75 -2.47 -4.02
CA PRO A 56 14.01 -3.72 -4.19
C PRO A 56 12.64 -3.57 -4.85
N GLY A 57 11.97 -2.43 -4.66
CA GLY A 57 10.70 -2.11 -5.32
C GLY A 57 10.84 -1.99 -6.84
N MET A 58 11.93 -1.41 -7.36
CA MET A 58 12.21 -1.32 -8.79
C MET A 58 12.66 -2.66 -9.41
N MET A 59 13.14 -3.60 -8.58
CA MET A 59 13.51 -4.95 -9.02
C MET A 59 12.30 -5.91 -9.05
N ALA A 60 11.25 -5.60 -8.30
CA ALA A 60 10.00 -6.36 -8.34
C ALA A 60 9.19 -5.98 -9.58
N LEU A 61 8.53 -6.96 -10.20
CA LEU A 61 7.61 -6.69 -11.30
C LEU A 61 6.37 -5.96 -10.76
N THR A 62 6.31 -4.65 -11.01
CA THR A 62 5.16 -3.80 -10.70
C THR A 62 4.31 -3.57 -11.94
N TYR A 63 2.99 -3.64 -11.79
CA TYR A 63 2.03 -3.31 -12.85
C TYR A 63 0.99 -2.32 -12.29
N ASP A 64 0.58 -1.38 -13.14
CA ASP A 64 -0.46 -0.39 -12.82
C ASP A 64 -1.88 -0.99 -12.92
N ILE A 65 -1.98 -2.23 -13.41
CA ILE A 65 -3.24 -2.94 -13.71
C ILE A 65 -3.26 -4.22 -12.88
N ASP A 66 -4.43 -4.59 -12.37
CA ASP A 66 -4.64 -5.87 -11.69
C ASP A 66 -4.19 -7.03 -12.62
N PRO A 67 -3.23 -7.88 -12.20
CA PRO A 67 -2.76 -9.00 -13.01
C PRO A 67 -3.88 -9.93 -13.48
N SER A 68 -4.97 -10.05 -12.73
CA SER A 68 -6.13 -10.86 -13.15
C SER A 68 -6.75 -10.37 -14.46
N GLU A 69 -6.63 -9.08 -14.78
CA GLU A 69 -7.10 -8.53 -16.06
C GLU A 69 -6.28 -9.01 -17.26
N LEU A 70 -5.03 -9.42 -17.03
CA LEU A 70 -4.10 -9.99 -18.01
C LEU A 70 -4.24 -11.51 -18.15
N SER A 71 -5.21 -12.11 -17.45
CA SER A 71 -5.52 -13.54 -17.61
C SER A 71 -6.20 -13.81 -18.95
N LEU A 72 -5.90 -14.97 -19.54
CA LEU A 72 -6.64 -15.49 -20.70
C LEU A 72 -8.12 -15.78 -20.40
N GLU A 73 -8.49 -15.85 -19.12
CA GLU A 73 -9.88 -15.98 -18.67
C GLU A 73 -10.69 -14.70 -18.95
N ASN A 74 -10.02 -13.56 -19.12
CA ASN A 74 -10.67 -12.30 -19.48
C ASN A 74 -11.11 -12.31 -20.96
N PRO A 75 -12.43 -12.20 -21.26
CA PRO A 75 -12.94 -12.22 -22.63
C PRO A 75 -12.41 -11.08 -23.51
N ARG A 76 -11.97 -9.97 -22.92
CA ARG A 76 -11.40 -8.83 -23.67
C ARG A 76 -10.02 -9.14 -24.23
N ILE A 77 -9.25 -9.96 -23.50
CA ILE A 77 -7.90 -10.37 -23.86
C ILE A 77 -7.95 -11.49 -24.89
N SER A 78 -8.76 -12.52 -24.64
CA SER A 78 -8.88 -13.66 -25.55
C SER A 78 -9.41 -13.27 -26.94
N LYS A 79 -10.24 -12.22 -27.05
CA LYS A 79 -10.72 -11.72 -28.36
C LYS A 79 -9.67 -10.96 -29.17
N ARG A 80 -8.60 -10.45 -28.54
CA ARG A 80 -7.56 -9.64 -29.20
C ARG A 80 -6.38 -10.49 -29.68
N LEU A 81 -6.34 -11.76 -29.32
CA LEU A 81 -5.22 -12.66 -29.62
C LEU A 81 -5.57 -13.64 -30.74
N PRO A 82 -4.60 -13.99 -31.60
CA PRO A 82 -4.74 -15.12 -32.50
C PRO A 82 -4.99 -16.43 -31.75
N THR A 83 -5.77 -17.33 -32.35
CA THR A 83 -6.09 -18.65 -31.76
C THR A 83 -4.83 -19.48 -31.48
N GLU A 84 -3.84 -19.42 -32.37
CA GLU A 84 -2.51 -20.02 -32.22
C GLU A 84 -1.81 -19.56 -30.93
N THR A 85 -1.80 -18.24 -30.69
CA THR A 85 -1.20 -17.62 -29.51
C THR A 85 -1.89 -18.06 -28.22
N ILE A 86 -3.23 -18.09 -28.22
CA ILE A 86 -4.00 -18.54 -27.05
C ILE A 86 -3.72 -20.01 -26.73
N LYS A 87 -3.68 -20.86 -27.76
CA LYS A 87 -3.38 -22.29 -27.61
C LYS A 87 -1.98 -22.48 -27.02
N TRP A 88 -0.99 -21.82 -27.60
CA TRP A 88 0.40 -21.91 -27.13
C TRP A 88 0.55 -21.42 -25.68
N ILE A 89 -0.05 -20.28 -25.31
CA ILE A 89 0.01 -19.78 -23.93
C ILE A 89 -0.63 -20.77 -22.96
N LYS A 90 -1.76 -21.39 -23.30
CA LYS A 90 -2.41 -22.40 -22.45
C LYS A 90 -1.53 -23.64 -22.26
N GLU A 91 -0.90 -24.11 -23.35
CA GLU A 91 0.04 -25.24 -23.31
C GLU A 91 1.25 -24.88 -22.43
N PHE A 92 1.80 -23.68 -22.59
CA PHE A 92 2.91 -23.18 -21.80
C PHE A 92 2.55 -23.02 -20.31
N GLN A 93 1.37 -22.50 -19.97
CA GLN A 93 0.88 -22.45 -18.59
C GLN A 93 0.74 -23.84 -17.96
N LYS A 94 0.22 -24.80 -18.73
CA LYS A 94 0.09 -26.20 -18.28
C LYS A 94 1.47 -26.81 -18.00
N ASP A 95 2.44 -26.55 -18.87
CA ASP A 95 3.83 -27.02 -18.72
C ASP A 95 4.52 -26.39 -17.50
N ILE A 96 4.34 -25.09 -17.27
CA ILE A 96 4.83 -24.42 -16.04
C ILE A 96 4.20 -25.06 -14.80
N ASN A 97 2.89 -25.29 -14.79
CA ASN A 97 2.19 -25.90 -13.66
C ASN A 97 2.68 -27.33 -13.40
N ALA A 98 2.85 -28.14 -14.44
CA ALA A 98 3.42 -29.48 -14.32
C ALA A 98 4.84 -29.44 -13.73
N THR A 99 5.69 -28.54 -14.23
CA THR A 99 7.05 -28.34 -13.74
C THR A 99 7.06 -27.91 -12.27
N LYS A 100 6.16 -27.00 -11.86
CA LYS A 100 6.02 -26.57 -10.46
C LYS A 100 5.70 -27.74 -9.52
N THR A 101 4.80 -28.64 -9.92
CA THR A 101 4.39 -29.81 -9.12
C THR A 101 5.48 -30.88 -9.04
N GLN A 102 6.33 -31.01 -10.07
CA GLN A 102 7.43 -31.99 -10.11
C GLN A 102 8.64 -31.56 -9.28
N LEU A 103 8.84 -30.26 -9.07
CA LEU A 103 9.98 -29.73 -8.32
C LEU A 103 9.77 -29.86 -6.80
N ARG A 104 10.88 -30.07 -6.07
CA ARG A 104 10.87 -30.04 -4.60
C ARG A 104 10.54 -28.62 -4.11
N GLN A 105 9.88 -28.48 -2.95
CA GLN A 105 9.43 -27.18 -2.41
C GLN A 105 10.52 -26.08 -2.40
N GLY A 106 11.79 -26.43 -2.14
CA GLY A 106 12.91 -25.47 -2.20
C GLY A 106 13.35 -25.09 -3.62
N GLU A 107 13.20 -25.98 -4.59
CA GLU A 107 13.56 -25.75 -6.00
C GLU A 107 12.47 -24.99 -6.75
N THR A 108 11.22 -25.12 -6.32
CA THR A 108 10.08 -24.34 -6.82
C THR A 108 10.37 -22.85 -6.73
N SER A 109 10.95 -22.38 -5.61
CA SER A 109 11.31 -20.96 -5.42
C SER A 109 12.38 -20.44 -6.41
N GLN A 110 13.24 -21.31 -6.92
CA GLN A 110 14.23 -20.96 -7.94
C GLN A 110 13.65 -21.02 -9.35
N PHE A 111 12.49 -21.67 -9.51
CA PHE A 111 11.82 -21.84 -10.79
C PHE A 111 10.74 -20.78 -11.01
N HIS A 112 9.89 -20.58 -10.01
CA HIS A 112 8.72 -19.73 -10.05
C HIS A 112 8.44 -19.15 -8.68
N ILE A 113 8.34 -17.82 -8.59
CA ILE A 113 7.93 -17.12 -7.38
C ILE A 113 6.58 -16.48 -7.69
N PRO A 114 5.48 -16.91 -7.04
CA PRO A 114 4.19 -16.28 -7.29
C PRO A 114 4.28 -14.81 -6.92
N ILE A 115 3.75 -13.94 -7.77
CA ILE A 115 3.62 -12.53 -7.44
C ILE A 115 2.37 -12.41 -6.57
N THR A 116 2.54 -12.63 -5.26
CA THR A 116 1.51 -12.32 -4.29
C THR A 116 1.55 -10.82 -4.05
N PHE A 117 0.68 -10.08 -4.71
CA PHE A 117 0.38 -8.70 -4.34
C PHE A 117 -0.42 -8.71 -3.04
N ASN A 118 0.27 -8.96 -1.93
CA ASN A 118 -0.25 -8.59 -0.63
C ASN A 118 -0.16 -7.06 -0.56
N LEU A 119 -1.20 -6.39 -1.05
CA LEU A 119 -1.47 -4.97 -0.79
C LEU A 119 -1.81 -4.84 0.70
N ALA A 120 -0.83 -5.15 1.53
CA ALA A 120 -0.94 -5.19 2.97
C ALA A 120 -0.26 -3.94 3.49
N PHE A 121 -1.05 -3.09 4.12
CA PHE A 121 -0.59 -2.16 5.14
C PHE A 121 0.01 -2.99 6.30
N VAL A 122 1.20 -3.56 6.11
CA VAL A 122 1.85 -4.34 7.15
C VAL A 122 2.42 -3.34 8.15
N ARG A 123 1.87 -3.30 9.37
CA ARG A 123 2.39 -2.51 10.50
C ARG A 123 3.87 -2.78 10.81
N ASN A 124 4.44 -3.86 10.27
CA ASN A 124 5.84 -4.24 10.36
C ASN A 124 6.48 -4.33 8.95
N PRO A 125 7.28 -3.32 8.56
CA PRO A 125 7.95 -3.27 7.25
C PRO A 125 8.81 -4.50 6.92
N LYS A 126 9.31 -5.22 7.94
CA LYS A 126 10.20 -6.38 7.75
C LYS A 126 9.51 -7.64 7.23
N LYS A 127 8.18 -7.65 7.11
CA LYS A 127 7.39 -8.78 6.60
C LYS A 127 6.65 -8.46 5.31
N ALA A 128 6.85 -7.28 4.73
CA ALA A 128 6.17 -6.89 3.51
C ALA A 128 7.02 -7.27 2.29
N ASP A 129 6.36 -7.75 1.24
CA ASP A 129 7.00 -8.03 -0.05
C ASP A 129 7.40 -6.72 -0.76
N ILE A 130 6.70 -5.61 -0.49
CA ILE A 130 7.03 -4.23 -0.87
C ILE A 130 6.58 -3.29 0.28
N VAL A 131 7.47 -2.41 0.76
CA VAL A 131 7.16 -1.40 1.78
C VAL A 131 6.87 -0.06 1.09
N LEU A 132 5.59 0.32 1.02
CA LEU A 132 5.17 1.66 0.62
C LEU A 132 5.32 2.59 1.84
N SER A 133 6.37 3.42 1.87
CA SER A 133 6.56 4.40 2.94
C SER A 133 5.61 5.58 2.77
N ALA A 134 4.73 5.79 3.75
CA ALA A 134 3.96 7.01 3.86
C ALA A 134 4.90 8.20 4.14
N GLY A 135 5.15 9.00 3.11
CA GLY A 135 5.53 10.41 3.16
C GLY A 135 6.57 10.87 4.19
N GLY A 136 7.77 11.18 3.71
CA GLY A 136 8.74 12.02 4.41
C GLY A 136 10.04 12.18 3.61
N GLU A 137 10.04 13.12 2.66
CA GLU A 137 11.22 13.71 1.99
C GLU A 137 12.23 12.76 1.33
N ALA A 138 11.89 12.29 0.13
CA ALA A 138 12.68 12.46 -1.10
C ALA A 138 12.06 11.60 -2.20
N ALA A 139 11.75 12.24 -3.33
CA ALA A 139 11.47 11.68 -4.66
C ALA A 139 11.11 10.19 -4.74
N GLU A 140 9.82 9.86 -4.76
CA GLU A 140 9.29 8.74 -5.54
C GLU A 140 7.77 8.94 -5.68
N SER A 141 7.36 9.38 -6.87
CA SER A 141 5.96 9.63 -7.23
C SER A 141 5.21 8.30 -7.35
N GLY A 142 4.72 7.80 -6.22
CA GLY A 142 3.79 6.66 -6.18
C GLY A 142 2.35 7.11 -6.45
N ILE A 143 1.64 6.34 -7.25
CA ILE A 143 0.21 6.51 -7.55
C ILE A 143 -0.59 6.46 -6.24
N ILE A 144 -1.37 7.52 -5.98
CA ILE A 144 -2.28 7.62 -4.84
C ILE A 144 -3.48 6.72 -5.12
N ILE A 145 -3.52 5.54 -4.51
CA ILE A 145 -4.74 4.72 -4.46
C ILE A 145 -5.47 5.05 -3.16
N GLU A 146 -6.53 5.87 -3.24
CA GLU A 146 -7.46 6.08 -2.12
C GLU A 146 -8.20 4.77 -1.82
N VAL A 147 -7.75 4.05 -0.79
CA VAL A 147 -8.50 2.90 -0.27
C VAL A 147 -9.79 3.42 0.38
N PRO A 148 -10.98 2.88 0.03
CA PRO A 148 -12.21 3.17 0.75
C PRO A 148 -12.10 2.60 2.17
N LYS A 149 -11.67 3.43 3.10
CA LYS A 149 -11.69 3.11 4.53
C LYS A 149 -13.12 3.26 5.02
N ASP A 150 -13.66 2.21 5.62
CA ASP A 150 -14.92 2.29 6.35
C ASP A 150 -14.77 3.35 7.47
N PRO A 151 -15.47 4.50 7.37
CA PRO A 151 -15.33 5.58 8.33
C PRO A 151 -15.77 5.17 9.73
N ASP A 152 -16.71 4.24 9.84
CA ASP A 152 -17.24 3.80 11.13
C ASP A 152 -16.21 2.96 11.91
N LYS A 153 -15.24 2.37 11.21
CA LYS A 153 -14.11 1.65 11.84
C LYS A 153 -12.91 2.54 12.10
N THR A 154 -12.61 3.46 11.18
CA THR A 154 -11.39 4.28 11.26
C THR A 154 -11.60 5.56 12.05
N HIS A 155 -12.78 6.14 11.97
CA HIS A 155 -13.17 7.39 12.61
C HIS A 155 -14.54 7.23 13.30
N PRO A 156 -14.66 6.29 14.26
CA PRO A 156 -15.95 5.97 14.86
C PRO A 156 -16.59 7.16 15.60
N ASN A 157 -15.79 8.15 16.02
CA ASN A 157 -16.23 9.14 16.99
C ASN A 157 -16.77 10.41 16.32
N ARG A 158 -17.93 10.89 16.73
CA ARG A 158 -18.39 12.27 16.44
C ARG A 158 -17.85 13.25 17.47
N GLN A 159 -17.95 14.55 17.19
CA GLN A 159 -17.47 15.59 18.11
C GLN A 159 -18.03 15.46 19.54
N LYS A 160 -19.30 15.09 19.69
CA LYS A 160 -19.92 14.87 21.01
C LYS A 160 -19.25 13.72 21.77
N GLU A 161 -18.95 12.63 21.07
CA GLU A 161 -18.30 11.44 21.65
C GLU A 161 -16.83 11.71 21.98
N VAL A 162 -16.12 12.51 21.17
CA VAL A 162 -14.77 12.98 21.49
C VAL A 162 -14.76 13.73 22.82
N ILE A 163 -15.69 14.66 23.01
CA ILE A 163 -15.80 15.46 24.24
C ILE A 163 -16.11 14.55 25.44
N GLU A 164 -17.08 13.65 25.29
CA GLU A 164 -17.47 12.73 26.36
C GLU A 164 -16.33 11.78 26.76
N ARG A 165 -15.70 11.12 25.79
CA ARG A 165 -14.59 10.19 26.02
C ARG A 165 -13.38 10.90 26.62
N PHE A 166 -13.03 12.09 26.12
CA PHE A 166 -11.94 12.88 26.68
C PHE A 166 -12.24 13.27 28.14
N ASN A 167 -13.40 13.86 28.41
CA ASN A 167 -13.77 14.34 29.75
C ASN A 167 -13.85 13.18 30.75
N LYS A 168 -14.33 12.00 30.31
CA LYS A 168 -14.34 10.77 31.12
C LYS A 168 -12.94 10.32 31.48
N ARG A 169 -12.00 10.31 30.53
CA ARG A 169 -10.60 9.90 30.76
C ARG A 169 -9.80 10.88 31.62
N MET A 170 -10.18 12.16 31.62
CA MET A 170 -9.50 13.19 32.41
C MET A 170 -10.08 13.38 33.81
N GLU A 171 -11.17 12.68 34.17
CA GLU A 171 -11.80 12.66 35.51
C GLU A 171 -11.94 14.06 36.14
N GLY A 172 -12.29 15.07 35.33
CA GLY A 172 -12.50 16.45 35.80
C GLY A 172 -11.23 17.28 36.04
N LYS A 173 -10.02 16.74 35.81
CA LYS A 173 -8.76 17.53 35.89
C LYS A 173 -8.71 18.63 34.83
N VAL A 174 -9.19 18.31 33.63
CA VAL A 174 -9.34 19.23 32.50
C VAL A 174 -10.58 18.80 31.74
N SER A 175 -11.49 19.73 31.47
CA SER A 175 -12.66 19.50 30.63
C SER A 175 -12.58 20.33 29.36
N ILE A 176 -13.09 19.77 28.27
CA ILE A 176 -13.21 20.45 26.99
C ILE A 176 -14.68 20.58 26.60
N ASN A 177 -14.96 21.59 25.77
CA ASN A 177 -16.27 21.86 25.21
C ASN A 177 -16.21 21.92 23.67
N PRO A 178 -17.35 22.08 22.96
CA PRO A 178 -17.35 22.15 21.50
C PRO A 178 -16.47 23.27 20.92
N TYR A 179 -16.32 24.39 21.64
CA TYR A 179 -15.46 25.50 21.23
C TYR A 179 -13.98 25.12 21.28
N ASP A 180 -13.54 24.35 22.27
CA ASP A 180 -12.17 23.83 22.33
C ASP A 180 -11.84 22.94 21.13
N CYS A 181 -12.76 22.04 20.76
CA CYS A 181 -12.58 21.20 19.58
C CYS A 181 -12.40 22.05 18.31
N LEU A 182 -13.17 23.13 18.16
CA LEU A 182 -13.05 24.06 17.03
C LEU A 182 -11.69 24.77 17.03
N VAL A 183 -11.27 25.30 18.17
CA VAL A 183 -9.97 25.99 18.34
C VAL A 183 -8.82 25.05 17.99
N ILE A 184 -8.83 23.83 18.54
CA ILE A 184 -7.80 22.83 18.27
C ILE A 184 -7.79 22.45 16.79
N LYS A 185 -8.97 22.21 16.21
CA LYS A 185 -9.10 21.91 14.78
C LYS A 185 -8.42 22.98 13.92
N LYS A 186 -8.67 24.27 14.21
CA LYS A 186 -8.11 25.38 13.43
C LYS A 186 -6.62 25.58 13.63
N ILE A 187 -6.11 25.52 14.86
CA ILE A 187 -4.68 25.76 15.15
C ILE A 187 -3.81 24.62 14.64
N TYR A 188 -4.23 23.37 14.92
CA TYR A 188 -3.43 22.18 14.62
C TYR A 188 -3.78 21.57 13.26
N LYS A 189 -4.68 22.20 12.51
CA LYS A 189 -5.15 21.78 11.17
C LYS A 189 -5.58 20.32 11.19
N VAL A 190 -6.40 19.94 12.17
CA VAL A 190 -6.86 18.56 12.38
C VAL A 190 -7.63 18.06 11.18
N ASP A 191 -8.34 18.95 10.48
CA ASP A 191 -9.03 18.67 9.22
C ASP A 191 -8.13 18.22 8.07
N LYS A 192 -6.82 18.52 8.12
CA LYS A 192 -5.85 18.12 7.10
C LYS A 192 -5.15 16.79 7.42
N ARG A 193 -5.43 16.21 8.59
CA ARG A 193 -4.80 14.99 9.09
C ARG A 193 -5.76 13.81 8.92
N ALA A 194 -5.58 13.06 7.84
CA ALA A 194 -6.44 11.94 7.47
C ALA A 194 -6.40 10.77 8.47
N GLU A 195 -5.38 10.73 9.34
CA GLU A 195 -5.27 9.81 10.47
C GLU A 195 -6.23 10.18 11.63
N TRP A 196 -6.67 11.44 11.71
CA TRP A 196 -7.44 11.96 12.83
C TRP A 196 -8.86 12.38 12.46
N PHE A 197 -9.07 12.79 11.21
CA PHE A 197 -10.29 13.45 10.77
C PHE A 197 -10.79 12.87 9.46
N TYR A 198 -12.08 12.56 9.45
CA TYR A 198 -12.80 12.16 8.25
C TYR A 198 -14.05 13.03 8.07
N GLN A 199 -14.28 13.48 6.84
CA GLN A 199 -15.49 14.17 6.44
C GLN A 199 -16.04 13.48 5.19
N SER A 200 -17.25 12.91 5.30
CA SER A 200 -17.94 12.34 4.15
C SER A 200 -18.28 13.43 3.13
N LYS A 201 -18.15 13.08 1.84
CA LYS A 201 -18.56 13.92 0.70
C LYS A 201 -20.09 13.97 0.54
N ILE A 202 -20.83 13.12 1.25
CA ILE A 202 -22.30 13.10 1.25
C ILE A 202 -22.81 14.22 2.16
N ALA A 203 -23.67 15.08 1.62
CA ALA A 203 -24.27 16.20 2.36
C ALA A 203 -25.04 15.70 3.60
N GLY A 204 -24.88 16.38 4.73
CA GLY A 204 -25.56 16.06 6.00
C GLY A 204 -24.80 15.11 6.92
N HIS A 205 -23.73 14.45 6.47
CA HIS A 205 -22.90 13.64 7.35
C HIS A 205 -22.00 14.51 8.24
N SER A 206 -22.07 14.26 9.55
CA SER A 206 -21.25 14.96 10.54
C SER A 206 -19.78 14.56 10.41
N PRO A 207 -18.84 15.46 10.75
CA PRO A 207 -17.43 15.12 10.82
C PRO A 207 -17.16 14.01 11.86
N GLN A 208 -16.22 13.15 11.52
CA GLN A 208 -15.83 11.96 12.27
C GLN A 208 -14.35 12.02 12.66
N TYR A 209 -14.00 11.41 13.79
CA TYR A 209 -12.69 11.45 14.41
C TYR A 209 -12.22 10.06 14.84
N SER A 210 -10.92 9.80 14.70
CA SER A 210 -10.30 8.54 15.13
C SER A 210 -10.06 8.50 16.63
N ASP A 211 -9.85 7.31 17.19
CA ASP A 211 -9.45 7.15 18.60
C ASP A 211 -8.05 7.74 18.87
N GLU A 212 -7.15 7.71 17.87
CA GLU A 212 -5.81 8.28 17.96
C GLU A 212 -5.84 9.79 18.23
N TYR A 213 -6.83 10.50 17.67
CA TYR A 213 -7.04 11.91 17.96
C TYR A 213 -7.40 12.15 19.44
N ILE A 214 -8.24 11.29 20.03
CA ILE A 214 -8.62 11.36 21.45
C ILE A 214 -7.40 11.07 22.32
N ASP A 215 -6.62 10.04 21.98
CA ASP A 215 -5.38 9.70 22.69
C ASP A 215 -4.38 10.86 22.67
N TRP A 216 -4.21 11.48 21.51
CA TRP A 216 -3.34 12.66 21.37
C TRP A 216 -3.84 13.82 22.23
N LEU A 217 -5.14 14.12 22.24
CA LEU A 217 -5.72 15.17 23.10
C LEU A 217 -5.42 14.91 24.58
N VAL A 218 -5.64 13.68 25.04
CA VAL A 218 -5.35 13.27 26.43
C VAL A 218 -3.86 13.45 26.73
N GLN A 219 -2.97 12.98 25.86
CA GLN A 219 -1.53 13.14 26.03
C GLN A 219 -1.10 14.62 26.11
N GLN A 220 -1.66 15.50 25.28
CA GLN A 220 -1.36 16.93 25.34
C GLN A 220 -1.86 17.57 26.64
N ALA A 221 -3.07 17.19 27.09
CA ALA A 221 -3.64 17.68 28.33
C ALA A 221 -2.84 17.21 29.56
N SER A 222 -2.39 15.95 29.58
CA SER A 222 -1.56 15.40 30.67
C SER A 222 -0.16 16.02 30.70
N LYS A 223 0.42 16.35 29.55
CA LYS A 223 1.73 17.04 29.47
C LYS A 223 1.62 18.50 29.90
N ASN A 224 0.48 19.15 29.66
CA ASN A 224 0.30 20.57 29.98
C ASN A 224 -1.17 20.89 30.26
N ASN A 225 -1.50 21.07 31.55
CA ASN A 225 -2.86 21.44 31.99
C ASN A 225 -3.36 22.78 31.41
N LYS A 226 -2.48 23.65 30.90
CA LYS A 226 -2.83 24.93 30.24
C LYS A 226 -2.88 24.82 28.71
N PHE A 227 -2.77 23.62 28.14
CA PHE A 227 -2.73 23.39 26.69
C PHE A 227 -3.91 24.06 25.96
N PHE A 228 -5.15 23.79 26.39
CA PHE A 228 -6.35 24.36 25.76
C PHE A 228 -6.44 25.88 25.94
N ASN A 229 -6.03 26.42 27.10
CA ASN A 229 -5.99 27.86 27.32
C ASN A 229 -4.99 28.56 26.38
N LYS A 230 -3.81 27.95 26.18
CA LYS A 230 -2.80 28.45 25.24
C LYS A 230 -3.32 28.38 23.80
N ALA A 231 -4.02 27.31 23.44
CA ALA A 231 -4.67 27.17 22.14
C ALA A 231 -5.70 28.29 21.94
N ARG A 232 -6.64 28.50 22.86
CA ARG A 232 -7.64 29.58 22.78
C ARG A 232 -7.01 30.95 22.57
N ARG A 233 -5.92 31.26 23.29
CA ARG A 233 -5.21 32.54 23.13
C ARG A 233 -4.62 32.70 21.73
N LYS A 234 -3.90 31.69 21.23
CA LYS A 234 -3.36 31.68 19.87
C LYS A 234 -4.45 31.85 18.80
N TYR A 235 -5.61 31.23 18.99
CA TYR A 235 -6.72 31.37 18.04
C TYR A 235 -7.27 32.80 18.01
N LYS A 236 -7.42 33.44 19.18
CA LYS A 236 -7.83 34.85 19.26
C LYS A 236 -6.82 35.78 18.58
N GLU A 237 -5.53 35.60 18.85
CA GLU A 237 -4.44 36.37 18.23
C GLU A 237 -4.46 36.24 16.68
N ALA A 238 -4.65 35.01 16.17
CA ALA A 238 -4.76 34.75 14.74
C ALA A 238 -6.01 35.40 14.09
N GLN A 239 -7.12 35.52 14.82
CA GLN A 239 -8.32 36.22 14.32
C GLN A 239 -8.16 37.74 14.34
N SER A 240 -7.44 38.30 15.32
CA SER A 240 -7.18 39.75 15.38
C SER A 240 -6.21 40.25 14.31
N GLY A 241 -5.30 39.40 13.81
CA GLY A 241 -4.35 39.76 12.74
C GLY A 241 -4.89 39.59 11.31
N GLN A 242 -6.16 39.16 11.16
CA GLN A 242 -6.86 39.05 9.86
C GLN A 242 -7.88 40.17 9.62
N LYS A 243 -8.00 41.12 10.56
CA LYS A 243 -8.71 42.38 10.38
C LYS A 243 -7.71 43.48 10.04
#